data_AF-A0A1B7NR87-F1
#
_entry.id   AF-A0A1B7NR87-F1
#
_cell.length_a   1.000
_cell.length_b   1.000
_cell.length_c   1.000
_cell.angle_alpha   90.00
_cell.angle_beta   90.00
_cell.angle_gamma   90.00
#
_symmetry.space_group_name_H-M   'P 1'
#
loop_
_entity.id
_entity.type
_entity.pdbx_description
1 polymer ?
#
loop_
_entity_poly.entity_id
_entity_poly.type
_entity_poly.pdbx_seq_one_letter_code
_entity_poly.pdbx_strand_id
1 'polypeptide(L)'
;AGHCHSALAAQGANTSMHDSFNLAWKLNLVARDLAPRSLLATYEEERKKIAQDLINFDAAHVTAFSEGDEALARNFDENIRFISGVGAEYSPNILNQMGSAPLPTGSSEHRLKPGALLTPAQVSRYVDANPVDIQLDIPPLSQFTVYIFAPTLGSIRKALDSLCKNIKGQDSLLSRATARANQSYSASPRPVTLMDDYDQLERYTPLSQLFTYSLVTRTAKSDVEITALPPLIQASRWTFYLDDVMPGGGCTEKWLGDVTDDEIVIVNVRPDGYVGSIGRWGNVGADAENVGRKMMEWLDEYYGTFLKG
;
A
#
# COMPACT_ATOMS: atom_id res chain seq x y z
N ALA A 1 2.00 -15.81 -20.78
CA ALA A 1 2.18 -15.60 -22.23
C ALA A 1 2.34 -14.10 -22.47
N GLY A 2 3.58 -13.63 -22.53
CA GLY A 2 3.91 -12.20 -22.60
C GLY A 2 5.42 -11.94 -22.64
N HIS A 3 6.22 -12.88 -22.12
CA HIS A 3 7.67 -12.91 -22.20
C HIS A 3 8.18 -14.36 -22.17
N CYS A 4 9.38 -14.57 -22.71
CA CYS A 4 10.15 -15.80 -22.63
C CYS A 4 11.62 -15.38 -22.55
N HIS A 5 12.37 -15.97 -21.64
CA HIS A 5 13.77 -15.65 -21.37
C HIS A 5 14.51 -16.93 -20.96
N SER A 6 15.83 -16.86 -20.75
CA SER A 6 16.61 -18.03 -20.36
C SER A 6 16.17 -18.57 -18.99
N ALA A 7 16.38 -19.87 -18.77
CA ALA A 7 16.08 -20.51 -17.49
C ALA A 7 17.13 -20.20 -16.39
N LEU A 8 18.22 -19.51 -16.74
CA LEU A 8 19.39 -19.36 -15.87
C LEU A 8 19.08 -18.55 -14.61
N ALA A 9 18.20 -17.55 -14.70
CA ALA A 9 17.79 -16.73 -13.56
C ALA A 9 16.55 -17.27 -12.81
N ALA A 10 15.95 -18.37 -13.27
CA ALA A 10 14.74 -18.99 -12.70
C ALA A 10 13.54 -18.03 -12.46
N GLN A 11 13.42 -16.94 -13.22
CA GLN A 11 12.39 -15.90 -13.00
C GLN A 11 11.05 -16.16 -13.68
N GLY A 12 10.96 -17.07 -14.65
CA GLY A 12 9.80 -17.13 -15.56
C GLY A 12 8.47 -17.40 -14.85
N ALA A 13 8.46 -18.33 -13.89
CA ALA A 13 7.26 -18.63 -13.09
C ALA A 13 6.89 -17.46 -12.16
N ASN A 14 7.88 -16.88 -11.46
CA ASN A 14 7.68 -15.76 -10.54
C ASN A 14 7.10 -14.55 -11.26
N THR A 15 7.72 -14.13 -12.36
CA THR A 15 7.25 -12.99 -13.16
C THR A 15 5.84 -13.23 -13.70
N SER A 16 5.53 -14.44 -14.16
CA SER A 16 4.19 -14.79 -14.65
C SER A 16 3.11 -14.75 -13.55
N MET A 17 3.44 -15.17 -12.32
CA MET A 17 2.54 -15.03 -11.18
C MET A 17 2.27 -13.55 -10.86
N HIS A 18 3.31 -12.72 -10.86
CA HIS A 18 3.17 -11.28 -10.64
C HIS A 18 2.39 -10.56 -11.76
N ASP A 19 2.51 -10.99 -13.02
CA ASP A 19 1.70 -10.47 -14.13
C ASP A 19 0.21 -10.73 -13.86
N SER A 20 -0.11 -11.96 -13.46
CA SER A 20 -1.48 -12.39 -13.16
C SER A 20 -2.02 -11.63 -11.96
N PHE A 21 -1.23 -11.47 -10.90
CA PHE A 21 -1.63 -10.75 -9.69
C PHE A 21 -1.90 -9.26 -9.96
N ASN A 22 -1.06 -8.60 -10.77
CA ASN A 22 -1.27 -7.22 -11.20
C ASN A 22 -2.56 -7.04 -12.02
N LEU A 23 -2.88 -8.00 -12.90
CA LEU A 23 -4.07 -7.91 -13.74
C LEU A 23 -5.36 -8.28 -12.98
N ALA A 24 -5.30 -9.24 -12.05
CA ALA A 24 -6.47 -9.82 -11.39
C ALA A 24 -7.33 -8.78 -10.66
N TRP A 25 -6.72 -7.91 -9.86
CA TRP A 25 -7.48 -6.89 -9.12
C TRP A 25 -8.08 -5.84 -10.05
N LYS A 26 -7.36 -5.46 -11.12
CA LYS A 26 -7.85 -4.50 -12.13
C LYS A 26 -9.07 -5.06 -12.86
N LEU A 27 -9.02 -6.33 -13.26
CA LEU A 27 -10.16 -7.04 -13.85
C LEU A 27 -11.33 -7.12 -12.88
N ASN A 28 -11.09 -7.46 -11.61
CA ASN A 28 -12.14 -7.52 -10.59
C ASN A 28 -12.87 -6.17 -10.45
N LEU A 29 -12.13 -5.05 -10.34
CA LEU A 29 -12.74 -3.72 -10.24
C LEU A 29 -13.56 -3.35 -11.48
N VAL A 30 -13.06 -3.65 -12.68
CA VAL A 30 -13.78 -3.35 -13.93
C VAL A 30 -15.02 -4.24 -14.07
N ALA A 31 -14.91 -5.54 -13.79
CA ALA A 31 -16.02 -6.49 -13.87
C ALA A 31 -17.15 -6.17 -12.87
N ARG A 32 -16.78 -5.61 -11.71
CA ARG A 32 -17.72 -5.16 -10.66
C ARG A 32 -18.24 -3.74 -10.87
N ASP A 33 -17.87 -3.10 -11.97
CA ASP A 33 -18.21 -1.71 -12.30
C ASP A 33 -17.74 -0.68 -11.26
N LEU A 34 -16.61 -0.94 -10.61
CA LEU A 34 -15.95 -0.06 -9.63
C LEU A 34 -14.85 0.81 -10.23
N ALA A 35 -14.40 0.48 -11.45
CA ALA A 35 -13.39 1.22 -12.19
C ALA A 35 -13.74 1.28 -13.69
N PRO A 36 -13.29 2.32 -14.43
CA PRO A 36 -13.42 2.37 -15.88
C PRO A 36 -12.51 1.34 -16.56
N ARG A 37 -12.86 0.92 -17.78
CA ARG A 37 -12.04 -0.04 -18.57
C ARG A 37 -10.63 0.48 -18.86
N SER A 38 -10.42 1.79 -18.86
CA SER A 38 -9.09 2.41 -19.03
C SER A 38 -8.09 1.98 -17.96
N LEU A 39 -8.54 1.56 -16.76
CA LEU A 39 -7.67 1.01 -15.73
C LEU A 39 -6.87 -0.20 -16.26
N LEU A 40 -7.43 -1.01 -17.17
CA LEU A 40 -6.76 -2.19 -17.70
C LEU A 40 -5.53 -1.84 -18.55
N ALA A 41 -5.44 -0.64 -19.14
CA ALA A 41 -4.28 -0.21 -19.91
C ALA A 41 -3.01 -0.15 -19.04
N THR A 42 -3.17 0.15 -17.75
CA THR A 42 -2.05 0.20 -16.79
C THR A 42 -1.36 -1.15 -16.60
N TYR A 43 -2.01 -2.28 -16.95
CA TYR A 43 -1.35 -3.59 -16.94
C TYR A 43 -0.18 -3.63 -17.93
N GLU A 44 -0.40 -3.18 -19.17
CA GLU A 44 0.68 -3.17 -20.16
C GLU A 44 1.75 -2.15 -19.77
N GLU A 45 1.35 -0.94 -19.39
CA GLU A 45 2.28 0.13 -18.98
C GLU A 45 3.25 -0.33 -17.88
N GLU A 46 2.74 -1.09 -16.92
CA GLU A 46 3.53 -1.60 -15.79
C GLU A 46 4.33 -2.84 -16.14
N ARG A 47 3.67 -3.88 -16.68
CA ARG A 47 4.26 -5.22 -16.81
C ARG A 47 5.19 -5.35 -18.02
N LYS A 48 4.96 -4.59 -19.10
CA LYS A 48 5.84 -4.59 -20.27
C LYS A 48 7.23 -4.06 -19.94
N LYS A 49 7.31 -3.02 -19.11
CA LYS A 49 8.60 -2.49 -18.64
C LYS A 49 9.35 -3.54 -17.83
N ILE A 50 8.70 -4.17 -16.85
CA ILE A 50 9.32 -5.22 -16.02
C ILE A 50 9.80 -6.40 -16.88
N ALA A 51 9.02 -6.82 -17.88
CA ALA A 51 9.43 -7.86 -18.81
C ALA A 51 10.65 -7.45 -19.64
N GLN A 52 10.74 -6.18 -20.09
CA GLN A 52 11.91 -5.69 -20.81
C GLN A 52 13.15 -5.61 -19.91
N ASP A 53 12.99 -5.15 -18.68
CA ASP A 53 14.06 -5.11 -17.68
C ASP A 53 14.57 -6.53 -17.39
N LEU A 54 13.67 -7.52 -17.32
CA LEU A 54 14.02 -8.93 -17.16
C LEU A 54 14.84 -9.47 -18.33
N ILE A 55 14.45 -9.16 -19.56
CA ILE A 55 15.18 -9.58 -20.76
C ILE A 55 16.58 -8.96 -20.79
N ASN A 56 16.70 -7.67 -20.45
CA ASN A 56 17.98 -6.98 -20.42
C ASN A 56 18.90 -7.57 -19.34
N PHE A 57 18.34 -7.84 -18.14
CA PHE A 57 19.05 -8.51 -17.06
C PHE A 57 19.52 -9.91 -17.48
N ASP A 58 18.63 -10.72 -18.06
CA ASP A 58 18.93 -12.09 -18.49
C ASP A 58 20.09 -12.12 -19.50
N ALA A 59 20.10 -11.19 -20.47
CA ALA A 59 21.20 -11.06 -21.44
C ALA A 59 22.54 -10.70 -20.77
N ALA A 60 22.54 -9.78 -19.81
CA ALA A 60 23.73 -9.43 -19.04
C ALA A 60 24.20 -10.59 -18.16
N HIS A 61 23.26 -11.33 -17.56
CA HIS A 61 23.54 -12.47 -16.69
C HIS A 61 24.16 -13.64 -17.45
N VAL A 62 23.66 -13.95 -18.65
CA VAL A 62 24.25 -14.93 -19.58
C VAL A 62 25.69 -14.56 -19.93
N THR A 63 25.93 -13.27 -20.20
CA THR A 63 27.26 -12.76 -20.55
C THR A 63 28.21 -12.92 -19.36
N ALA A 64 27.82 -12.47 -18.17
CA ALA A 64 28.60 -12.61 -16.94
C ALA A 64 28.90 -14.08 -16.60
N PHE A 65 27.95 -14.99 -16.83
CA PHE A 65 28.16 -16.43 -16.65
C PHE A 65 29.29 -16.97 -17.54
N SER A 66 29.42 -16.47 -18.77
CA SER A 66 30.49 -16.86 -19.68
C SER A 66 31.87 -16.26 -19.32
N GLU A 67 31.89 -15.15 -18.59
CA GLU A 67 33.10 -14.41 -18.18
C GLU A 67 33.74 -14.95 -16.89
N GLY A 68 33.01 -15.76 -16.13
CA GLY A 68 33.50 -16.43 -14.91
C GLY A 68 32.96 -15.83 -13.61
N ASP A 69 33.33 -16.48 -12.50
CA ASP A 69 32.67 -16.31 -11.19
C ASP A 69 32.67 -14.86 -10.65
N GLU A 70 33.73 -14.09 -10.88
CA GLU A 70 33.80 -12.69 -10.41
C GLU A 70 32.80 -11.77 -11.13
N ALA A 71 32.63 -11.94 -12.44
CA ALA A 71 31.67 -11.16 -13.22
C ALA A 71 30.24 -11.53 -12.82
N LEU A 72 30.00 -12.82 -12.58
CA LEU A 72 28.73 -13.33 -12.11
C LEU A 72 28.37 -12.77 -10.72
N ALA A 73 29.31 -12.76 -9.77
CA ALA A 73 29.08 -12.21 -8.43
C ALA A 73 28.72 -10.72 -8.46
N ARG A 74 29.45 -9.91 -9.25
CA ARG A 74 29.12 -8.48 -9.42
C ARG A 74 27.73 -8.28 -10.03
N ASN A 75 27.39 -9.06 -11.07
CA ASN A 75 26.08 -8.98 -11.69
C ASN A 75 24.96 -9.37 -10.71
N PHE A 76 25.17 -10.38 -9.86
CA PHE A 76 24.22 -10.74 -8.80
C PHE A 76 24.02 -9.60 -7.80
N ASP A 77 25.09 -8.99 -7.29
CA ASP A 77 24.99 -7.89 -6.31
C ASP A 77 24.23 -6.68 -6.89
N GLU A 78 24.50 -6.33 -8.14
CA GLU A 78 23.83 -5.22 -8.84
C GLU A 78 22.32 -5.48 -9.07
N ASN A 79 21.93 -6.75 -9.23
CA ASN A 79 20.57 -7.13 -9.63
C ASN A 79 19.77 -7.87 -8.55
N ILE A 80 20.32 -8.01 -7.33
CA ILE A 80 19.71 -8.82 -6.25
C ILE A 80 18.28 -8.40 -5.93
N ARG A 81 17.98 -7.10 -5.97
CA ARG A 81 16.63 -6.57 -5.77
C ARG A 81 15.69 -7.04 -6.88
N PHE A 82 16.14 -7.02 -8.12
CA PHE A 82 15.32 -7.44 -9.24
C PHE A 82 15.09 -8.96 -9.22
N ILE A 83 16.14 -9.75 -8.96
CA ILE A 83 16.08 -11.22 -8.87
C ILE A 83 15.16 -11.70 -7.75
N SER A 84 15.14 -10.98 -6.61
CA SER A 84 14.24 -11.28 -5.49
C SER A 84 12.79 -10.85 -5.75
N GLY A 85 12.48 -10.20 -6.88
CA GLY A 85 11.16 -9.68 -7.23
C GLY A 85 10.78 -8.36 -6.53
N VAL A 86 11.46 -8.00 -5.43
CA VAL A 86 11.19 -6.77 -4.65
C VAL A 86 11.61 -5.50 -5.41
N GLY A 87 12.54 -5.62 -6.37
CA GLY A 87 13.06 -4.53 -7.19
C GLY A 87 12.26 -4.25 -8.46
N ALA A 88 11.13 -4.94 -8.69
CA ALA A 88 10.25 -4.65 -9.81
C ALA A 88 9.47 -3.35 -9.55
N GLU A 89 10.02 -2.22 -9.96
CA GLU A 89 9.47 -0.89 -9.71
C GLU A 89 8.74 -0.33 -10.94
N TYR A 90 7.50 0.11 -10.74
CA TYR A 90 6.67 0.70 -11.78
C TYR A 90 6.98 2.19 -12.00
N SER A 91 6.93 2.59 -13.26
CA SER A 91 7.03 4.00 -13.65
C SER A 91 5.79 4.79 -13.19
N PRO A 92 5.91 6.13 -13.06
CA PRO A 92 4.78 6.98 -12.76
C PRO A 92 3.63 6.81 -13.75
N ASN A 93 2.42 6.63 -13.23
CA ASN A 93 1.17 6.56 -13.98
C ASN A 93 0.00 6.95 -13.05
N ILE A 94 -1.24 6.74 -13.47
CA ILE A 94 -2.44 7.10 -12.67
C ILE A 94 -2.50 6.38 -11.31
N LEU A 95 -1.86 5.20 -11.18
CA LEU A 95 -1.81 4.39 -9.97
C LEU A 95 -0.55 4.66 -9.13
N ASN A 96 0.54 5.15 -9.73
CA ASN A 96 1.83 5.37 -9.10
C ASN A 96 2.16 6.87 -9.14
N GLN A 97 1.47 7.65 -8.31
CA GLN A 97 1.58 9.12 -8.31
C GLN A 97 2.72 9.57 -7.41
N MET A 98 3.76 10.13 -8.03
CA MET A 98 4.85 10.79 -7.32
C MET A 98 4.30 12.04 -6.62
N GLY A 99 4.38 12.07 -5.28
CA GLY A 99 3.86 13.18 -4.48
C GLY A 99 4.59 14.50 -4.76
N SER A 100 3.95 15.62 -4.44
CA SER A 100 4.50 16.97 -4.61
C SER A 100 5.48 17.40 -3.51
N ALA A 101 5.53 16.66 -2.40
CA ALA A 101 6.40 16.96 -1.27
C ALA A 101 7.78 16.30 -1.49
N PRO A 102 8.89 17.07 -1.46
CA PRO A 102 10.22 16.48 -1.55
C PRO A 102 10.45 15.54 -0.36
N LEU A 103 10.82 14.30 -0.64
CA LEU A 103 11.37 13.40 0.37
C LEU A 103 12.57 14.11 1.02
N PRO A 104 12.70 14.14 2.36
CA PRO A 104 13.83 14.79 3.03
C PRO A 104 15.17 14.29 2.46
N THR A 105 16.12 15.19 2.22
CA THR A 105 17.45 14.86 1.68
C THR A 105 18.19 13.87 2.57
N GLY A 106 18.79 12.82 1.99
CA GLY A 106 19.57 11.80 2.71
C GLY A 106 18.97 10.38 2.74
N SER A 107 18.23 9.97 1.69
CA SER A 107 17.47 8.70 1.66
C SER A 107 18.25 7.49 2.08
N SER A 108 17.74 6.80 3.11
CA SER A 108 17.95 5.36 3.21
C SER A 108 17.37 4.66 1.98
N GLU A 109 18.00 3.57 1.54
CA GLU A 109 17.55 2.73 0.42
C GLU A 109 16.18 2.08 0.65
N HIS A 110 15.63 2.19 1.87
CA HIS A 110 14.47 1.45 2.34
C HIS A 110 13.17 2.28 2.43
N ARG A 111 13.23 3.57 2.10
CA ARG A 111 12.03 4.43 2.12
C ARG A 111 11.02 4.00 1.07
N LEU A 112 9.74 4.12 1.42
CA LEU A 112 8.66 3.85 0.50
C LEU A 112 8.64 4.88 -0.62
N LYS A 113 8.28 4.42 -1.82
CA LYS A 113 8.07 5.26 -2.99
C LYS A 113 6.94 4.71 -3.86
N PRO A 114 6.14 5.58 -4.49
CA PRO A 114 5.16 5.16 -5.48
C PRO A 114 5.75 4.24 -6.56
N GLY A 115 5.05 3.17 -6.89
CA GLY A 115 5.49 2.15 -7.83
C GLY A 115 6.43 1.09 -7.25
N ALA A 116 6.77 1.12 -5.96
CA ALA A 116 7.54 0.07 -5.30
C ALA A 116 6.68 -0.73 -4.29
N LEU A 117 7.10 -1.96 -3.99
CA LEU A 117 6.52 -2.77 -2.92
C LEU A 117 6.88 -2.21 -1.54
N LEU A 118 6.04 -2.52 -0.55
CA LEU A 118 6.37 -2.28 0.86
C LEU A 118 7.60 -3.08 1.27
N THR A 119 8.53 -2.45 1.99
CA THR A 119 9.70 -3.15 2.54
C THR A 119 9.37 -3.79 3.88
N PRO A 120 9.93 -4.96 4.24
CA PRO A 120 9.57 -5.65 5.48
C PRO A 120 9.73 -4.76 6.72
N ALA A 121 8.72 -4.66 7.57
CA ALA A 121 8.78 -3.92 8.82
C ALA A 121 7.88 -4.57 9.87
N GLN A 122 8.19 -4.36 11.14
CA GLN A 122 7.43 -4.95 12.24
C GLN A 122 6.78 -3.90 13.11
N VAL A 123 5.55 -4.20 13.52
CA VAL A 123 4.72 -3.39 14.43
C VAL A 123 3.97 -4.33 15.36
N SER A 124 3.48 -3.83 16.49
CA SER A 124 2.56 -4.59 17.34
C SER A 124 1.12 -4.30 16.94
N ARG A 125 0.31 -5.32 16.70
CA ARG A 125 -1.13 -5.14 16.52
C ARG A 125 -1.76 -4.73 17.85
N TYR A 126 -2.48 -3.61 17.87
CA TYR A 126 -2.95 -3.01 19.13
C TYR A 126 -3.84 -3.97 19.94
N VAL A 127 -4.78 -4.65 19.27
CA VAL A 127 -5.84 -5.44 19.93
C VAL A 127 -5.34 -6.62 20.75
N ASP A 128 -4.24 -7.24 20.34
CA ASP A 128 -3.70 -8.46 20.96
C ASP A 128 -2.20 -8.35 21.34
N ALA A 129 -1.57 -7.21 21.05
CA ALA A 129 -0.14 -6.97 21.23
C ALA A 129 0.76 -7.96 20.47
N ASN A 130 0.24 -8.59 19.41
CA ASN A 130 1.02 -9.51 18.61
C ASN A 130 1.97 -8.74 17.67
N PRO A 131 3.28 -8.99 17.69
CA PRO A 131 4.19 -8.48 16.67
C PRO A 131 3.83 -9.08 15.31
N VAL A 132 3.70 -8.23 14.29
CA VAL A 132 3.33 -8.63 12.94
C VAL A 132 4.21 -7.93 11.91
N ASP A 133 4.45 -8.62 10.81
CA ASP A 133 5.03 -8.02 9.61
C ASP A 133 3.95 -7.18 8.91
N ILE A 134 4.01 -5.85 9.06
CA ILE A 134 2.90 -4.95 8.66
C ILE A 134 2.56 -5.03 7.17
N GLN A 135 3.53 -5.35 6.32
CA GLN A 135 3.34 -5.50 4.88
C GLN A 135 2.59 -6.78 4.49
N LEU A 136 2.43 -7.73 5.42
CA LEU A 136 1.76 -9.02 5.21
C LEU A 136 0.51 -9.21 6.09
N ASP A 137 0.31 -8.36 7.10
CA ASP A 137 -0.76 -8.55 8.10
C ASP A 137 -2.18 -8.40 7.55
N ILE A 138 -2.34 -7.61 6.48
CA ILE A 138 -3.63 -7.43 5.80
C ILE A 138 -3.65 -8.40 4.60
N PRO A 139 -4.57 -9.38 4.57
CA PRO A 139 -4.64 -10.32 3.47
C PRO A 139 -5.05 -9.63 2.15
N PRO A 140 -4.63 -10.15 0.98
CA PRO A 140 -4.89 -9.53 -0.32
C PRO A 140 -6.35 -9.73 -0.78
N LEU A 141 -7.27 -8.93 -0.23
CA LEU A 141 -8.72 -9.02 -0.45
C LEU A 141 -9.25 -8.22 -1.64
N SER A 142 -8.37 -7.89 -2.59
CA SER A 142 -8.64 -6.93 -3.67
C SER A 142 -9.02 -5.51 -3.17
N GLN A 143 -8.61 -5.15 -1.95
CA GLN A 143 -8.82 -3.84 -1.33
C GLN A 143 -7.58 -2.95 -1.47
N PHE A 144 -7.78 -1.64 -1.51
CA PHE A 144 -6.72 -0.66 -1.29
C PHE A 144 -6.52 -0.46 0.21
N THR A 145 -5.27 -0.39 0.66
CA THR A 145 -4.97 -0.08 2.06
C THR A 145 -4.56 1.38 2.19
N VAL A 146 -5.22 2.10 3.09
CA VAL A 146 -4.89 3.49 3.43
C VAL A 146 -4.22 3.49 4.80
N TYR A 147 -2.89 3.47 4.82
CA TYR A 147 -2.11 3.58 6.06
C TYR A 147 -2.01 5.04 6.47
N ILE A 148 -2.39 5.34 7.71
CA ILE A 148 -2.27 6.65 8.34
C ILE A 148 -1.19 6.54 9.40
N PHE A 149 -0.05 7.19 9.16
CA PHE A 149 1.05 7.29 10.12
C PHE A 149 0.90 8.58 10.92
N ALA A 150 0.89 8.40 12.23
CA ALA A 150 0.44 9.37 13.20
C ALA A 150 1.28 9.18 14.48
N PRO A 151 2.54 9.66 14.52
CA PRO A 151 3.48 9.29 15.57
C PRO A 151 2.95 9.54 16.98
N THR A 152 2.34 10.71 17.21
CA THR A 152 1.74 11.07 18.49
C THR A 152 0.28 11.45 18.28
N LEU A 153 -0.66 10.70 18.86
CA LEU A 153 -2.09 10.90 18.63
C LEU A 153 -2.67 12.13 19.35
N GLY A 154 -2.05 12.57 20.44
CA GLY A 154 -2.56 13.68 21.26
C GLY A 154 -2.68 15.00 20.50
N SER A 155 -1.63 15.39 19.78
CA SER A 155 -1.53 16.64 18.98
C SER A 155 -2.43 16.62 17.74
N ILE A 156 -2.52 15.48 17.07
CA ILE A 156 -3.16 15.36 15.74
C ILE A 156 -4.60 14.85 15.80
N ARG A 157 -5.13 14.64 17.01
CA ARG A 157 -6.42 13.98 17.23
C ARG A 157 -7.58 14.61 16.45
N LYS A 158 -7.67 15.94 16.53
CA LYS A 158 -8.71 16.72 15.86
C LYS A 158 -8.61 16.61 14.33
N ALA A 159 -7.39 16.52 13.79
CA ALA A 159 -7.17 16.38 12.36
C ALA A 159 -7.57 14.98 11.88
N LEU A 160 -7.28 13.95 12.66
CA LEU A 160 -7.74 12.58 12.41
C LEU A 160 -9.26 12.46 12.46
N ASP A 161 -9.91 13.10 13.45
CA ASP A 161 -11.37 13.15 13.54
C ASP A 161 -11.99 13.87 12.33
N SER A 162 -11.40 15.01 11.91
CA SER A 162 -11.81 15.73 10.71
C SER A 162 -11.67 14.89 9.45
N LEU A 163 -10.52 14.23 9.24
CA LEU A 163 -10.30 13.32 8.12
C LEU A 163 -11.37 12.22 8.06
N CYS A 164 -11.58 11.51 9.18
CA CYS A 164 -12.54 10.41 9.24
C CYS A 164 -13.99 10.88 8.99
N LYS A 165 -14.34 12.08 9.47
CA LYS A 165 -15.64 12.69 9.21
C LYS A 165 -15.81 13.01 7.72
N ASN A 166 -14.79 13.60 7.09
CA ASN A 166 -14.82 13.98 5.68
C ASN A 166 -14.86 12.75 4.76
N ILE A 167 -14.12 11.67 5.06
CA ILE A 167 -14.17 10.40 4.31
C ILE A 167 -15.59 9.80 4.29
N LYS A 168 -16.36 9.98 5.37
CA LYS A 168 -17.75 9.50 5.46
C LYS A 168 -18.76 10.46 4.82
N GLY A 169 -18.36 11.68 4.47
CA GLY A 169 -19.23 12.67 3.84
C GLY A 169 -19.74 12.20 2.47
N GLN A 170 -20.95 12.59 2.10
CA GLN A 170 -21.54 12.21 0.80
C GLN A 170 -20.78 12.81 -0.40
N ASP A 171 -20.10 13.94 -0.17
CA ASP A 171 -19.28 14.62 -1.16
C ASP A 171 -17.96 13.88 -1.43
N SER A 172 -17.51 13.00 -0.53
CA SER A 172 -16.29 12.22 -0.74
C SER A 172 -16.51 11.11 -1.76
N LEU A 173 -15.60 11.02 -2.73
CA LEU A 173 -15.49 9.90 -3.65
C LEU A 173 -15.31 8.58 -2.91
N LEU A 174 -14.48 8.53 -1.86
CA LEU A 174 -14.24 7.29 -1.10
C LEU A 174 -15.53 6.75 -0.47
N SER A 175 -16.40 7.65 0.03
CA SER A 175 -17.72 7.30 0.55
C SER A 175 -18.61 6.67 -0.51
N ARG A 176 -18.71 7.33 -1.68
CA ARG A 176 -19.53 6.86 -2.80
C ARG A 176 -19.00 5.53 -3.38
N ALA A 177 -17.69 5.45 -3.62
CA ALA A 177 -17.01 4.23 -4.07
C ALA A 177 -17.16 3.07 -3.09
N THR A 178 -17.15 3.34 -1.78
CA THR A 178 -17.44 2.34 -0.74
C THR A 178 -18.88 1.84 -0.84
N ALA A 179 -19.86 2.76 -0.94
CA ALA A 179 -21.27 2.39 -1.08
C ALA A 179 -21.50 1.53 -2.34
N ARG A 180 -20.91 1.94 -3.47
CA ARG A 180 -20.93 1.21 -4.74
C ARG A 180 -20.31 -0.18 -4.62
N ALA A 181 -19.13 -0.28 -4.01
CA ALA A 181 -18.45 -1.54 -3.77
C ALA A 181 -19.29 -2.47 -2.90
N ASN A 182 -19.78 -1.99 -1.76
CA ASN A 182 -20.61 -2.79 -0.86
C ASN A 182 -21.86 -3.31 -1.57
N GLN A 183 -22.53 -2.47 -2.37
CA GLN A 183 -23.67 -2.90 -3.19
C GLN A 183 -23.29 -4.00 -4.20
N SER A 184 -22.17 -3.82 -4.92
CA SER A 184 -21.67 -4.80 -5.90
C SER A 184 -21.32 -6.14 -5.25
N TYR A 185 -20.66 -6.12 -4.09
CA TYR A 185 -20.32 -7.34 -3.34
C TYR A 185 -21.51 -7.99 -2.64
N SER A 186 -22.56 -7.24 -2.29
CA SER A 186 -23.83 -7.83 -1.83
C SER A 186 -24.58 -8.51 -2.97
N ALA A 187 -24.57 -7.94 -4.18
CA ALA A 187 -25.23 -8.53 -5.35
C ALA A 187 -24.47 -9.75 -5.91
N SER A 188 -23.14 -9.72 -5.85
CA SER A 188 -22.26 -10.83 -6.24
C SER A 188 -21.20 -11.07 -5.16
N PRO A 189 -21.54 -11.86 -4.12
CA PRO A 189 -20.63 -12.20 -3.02
C PRO A 189 -19.35 -12.88 -3.51
N ARG A 190 -18.31 -12.86 -2.68
CA ARG A 190 -17.10 -13.66 -2.92
C ARG A 190 -17.48 -15.15 -2.83
N PRO A 191 -16.96 -16.01 -3.72
CA PRO A 191 -17.05 -17.45 -3.52
C PRO A 191 -16.41 -17.82 -2.19
N VAL A 192 -17.03 -18.74 -1.45
CA VAL A 192 -16.51 -19.22 -0.16
C VAL A 192 -15.93 -20.62 -0.36
N THR A 193 -14.75 -20.86 0.20
CA THR A 193 -14.06 -22.15 0.20
C THR A 193 -13.90 -22.68 1.63
N LEU A 194 -13.66 -23.98 1.79
CA LEU A 194 -13.44 -24.60 3.11
C LEU A 194 -12.22 -24.02 3.85
N MET A 195 -11.23 -23.48 3.12
CA MET A 195 -10.06 -22.85 3.75
C MET A 195 -10.41 -21.49 4.37
N ASP A 196 -11.45 -20.83 3.87
CA ASP A 196 -11.87 -19.53 4.37
C ASP A 196 -12.41 -19.61 5.80
N ASP A 197 -12.84 -20.79 6.28
CA ASP A 197 -13.28 -21.02 7.67
C ASP A 197 -12.15 -20.78 8.70
N TYR A 198 -10.89 -20.83 8.25
CA TYR A 198 -9.72 -20.56 9.09
C TYR A 198 -9.27 -19.10 9.02
N ASP A 199 -9.81 -18.32 8.08
CA ASP A 199 -9.48 -16.92 7.88
C ASP A 199 -10.59 -16.01 8.41
N GLN A 200 -10.22 -14.97 9.16
CA GLN A 200 -11.18 -13.99 9.69
C GLN A 200 -11.23 -12.74 8.81
N LEU A 201 -11.71 -12.91 7.57
CA LEU A 201 -11.70 -11.86 6.55
C LEU A 201 -12.56 -10.65 6.94
N GLU A 202 -13.60 -10.87 7.75
CA GLU A 202 -14.48 -9.82 8.28
C GLU A 202 -13.76 -8.78 9.14
N ARG A 203 -12.55 -9.10 9.63
CA ARG A 203 -11.68 -8.15 10.33
C ARG A 203 -11.26 -6.97 9.44
N TYR A 204 -11.20 -7.17 8.12
CA TYR A 204 -10.65 -6.22 7.15
C TYR A 204 -11.71 -5.61 6.22
N THR A 205 -12.94 -6.13 6.23
CA THR A 205 -14.06 -5.58 5.45
C THR A 205 -15.20 -4.93 6.26
N PRO A 206 -15.00 -4.41 7.50
CA PRO A 206 -16.13 -3.94 8.33
C PRO A 206 -16.77 -2.65 7.82
N LEU A 207 -16.04 -1.87 7.00
CA LEU A 207 -16.50 -0.58 6.47
C LEU A 207 -16.71 -0.61 4.96
N SER A 208 -15.78 -1.22 4.23
CA SER A 208 -15.71 -1.15 2.79
C SER A 208 -15.17 -2.45 2.22
N GLN A 209 -15.77 -2.92 1.14
CA GLN A 209 -15.21 -4.01 0.34
C GLN A 209 -14.09 -3.54 -0.61
N LEU A 210 -13.78 -2.24 -0.61
CA LEU A 210 -12.79 -1.62 -1.48
C LEU A 210 -11.60 -1.02 -0.72
N PHE A 211 -11.82 -0.54 0.51
CA PHE A 211 -10.78 0.11 1.31
C PHE A 211 -10.60 -0.55 2.68
N THR A 212 -9.34 -0.71 3.07
CA THR A 212 -8.92 -1.05 4.43
C THR A 212 -8.17 0.14 5.00
N TYR A 213 -8.69 0.75 6.06
CA TYR A 213 -8.02 1.87 6.74
C TYR A 213 -7.15 1.34 7.86
N SER A 214 -5.92 1.83 7.97
CA SER A 214 -4.98 1.45 9.01
C SER A 214 -4.42 2.69 9.71
N LEU A 215 -4.20 2.58 11.02
CA LEU A 215 -3.53 3.60 11.82
C LEU A 215 -2.24 3.01 12.40
N VAL A 216 -1.13 3.73 12.27
CA VAL A 216 0.17 3.38 12.86
C VAL A 216 0.62 4.54 13.75
N THR A 217 0.94 4.27 15.00
CA THR A 217 1.35 5.30 15.98
C THR A 217 2.48 4.84 16.89
N ARG A 218 3.28 5.79 17.38
CA ARG A 218 4.25 5.58 18.48
C ARG A 218 3.67 5.94 19.85
N THR A 219 2.40 6.36 19.91
CA THR A 219 1.68 6.59 21.18
C THR A 219 1.65 5.30 21.97
N ALA A 220 2.09 5.33 23.23
CA ALA A 220 2.13 4.14 24.06
C ALA A 220 0.72 3.55 24.23
N LYS A 221 0.63 2.21 24.29
CA LYS A 221 -0.65 1.51 24.43
C LYS A 221 -1.46 1.98 25.64
N SER A 222 -0.78 2.35 26.73
CA SER A 222 -1.40 2.87 27.96
C SER A 222 -2.08 4.24 27.79
N ASP A 223 -1.73 4.98 26.74
CA ASP A 223 -2.09 6.38 26.59
C ASP A 223 -3.19 6.59 25.53
N VAL A 224 -3.63 5.51 24.87
CA VAL A 224 -4.69 5.53 23.88
C VAL A 224 -5.57 4.31 23.97
N GLU A 225 -6.89 4.54 23.93
CA GLU A 225 -7.92 3.50 23.87
C GLU A 225 -8.60 3.52 22.50
N ILE A 226 -8.97 2.34 21.97
CA ILE A 226 -9.71 2.24 20.69
C ILE A 226 -11.00 3.07 20.76
N THR A 227 -11.74 2.97 21.86
CA THR A 227 -13.01 3.69 22.05
C THR A 227 -12.85 5.21 22.01
N ALA A 228 -11.64 5.70 22.30
CA ALA A 228 -11.35 7.10 22.16
C ALA A 228 -11.33 7.49 20.68
N LEU A 229 -10.82 6.66 19.75
CA LEU A 229 -10.52 6.98 18.33
C LEU A 229 -11.76 7.31 17.47
N PRO A 230 -11.63 7.94 16.28
CA PRO A 230 -12.78 8.20 15.43
C PRO A 230 -13.44 6.88 14.95
N PRO A 231 -14.76 6.86 14.69
CA PRO A 231 -15.50 5.62 14.40
C PRO A 231 -14.97 4.80 13.21
N LEU A 232 -14.31 5.46 12.25
CA LEU A 232 -13.66 4.78 11.12
C LEU A 232 -12.50 3.89 11.62
N ILE A 233 -11.65 4.41 12.50
CA ILE A 233 -10.54 3.64 13.07
C ILE A 233 -11.04 2.59 14.08
N GLN A 234 -12.09 2.89 14.84
CA GLN A 234 -12.72 1.90 15.73
C GLN A 234 -13.20 0.66 14.99
N ALA A 235 -13.82 0.85 13.82
CA ALA A 235 -14.26 -0.26 12.98
C ALA A 235 -13.06 -1.04 12.42
N SER A 236 -11.96 -0.34 12.10
CA SER A 236 -10.69 -0.92 11.64
C SER A 236 -9.71 -1.31 12.78
N ARG A 237 -10.22 -1.72 13.95
CA ARG A 237 -9.38 -2.02 15.13
C ARG A 237 -8.29 -3.09 14.90
N TRP A 238 -8.48 -4.00 13.95
CA TRP A 238 -7.50 -5.05 13.63
C TRP A 238 -6.30 -4.54 12.84
N THR A 239 -6.43 -3.36 12.23
CA THR A 239 -5.37 -2.67 11.46
C THR A 239 -4.92 -1.39 12.17
N PHE A 240 -5.09 -1.35 13.49
CA PHE A 240 -4.48 -0.36 14.37
C PHE A 240 -3.20 -0.94 14.97
N TYR A 241 -2.08 -0.28 14.71
CA TYR A 241 -0.74 -0.75 15.01
C TYR A 241 0.02 0.25 15.90
N LEU A 242 0.83 -0.33 16.79
CA LEU A 242 1.82 0.37 17.58
C LEU A 242 3.19 0.16 16.93
N ASP A 243 3.90 1.25 16.68
CA ASP A 243 5.22 1.26 16.09
C ASP A 243 6.30 1.20 17.18
N ASP A 244 6.38 0.04 17.83
CA ASP A 244 7.14 -0.20 19.07
C ASP A 244 8.03 -1.45 19.05
N VAL A 245 8.08 -2.18 17.92
CA VAL A 245 8.83 -3.46 17.82
C VAL A 245 10.27 -3.25 17.36
N MET A 246 10.45 -2.42 16.33
CA MET A 246 11.75 -2.26 15.70
C MET A 246 12.65 -1.27 16.47
N PRO A 247 13.98 -1.50 16.50
CA PRO A 247 14.93 -0.53 17.05
C PRO A 247 14.98 0.75 16.20
N GLY A 248 15.43 1.86 16.79
CA GLY A 248 15.37 3.18 16.16
C GLY A 248 13.96 3.77 16.22
N GLY A 249 13.61 4.68 15.32
CA GLY A 249 12.28 5.27 15.17
C GLY A 249 11.25 4.38 14.46
N GLY A 250 11.45 3.06 14.49
CA GLY A 250 10.45 2.07 14.11
C GLY A 250 10.22 1.91 12.60
N CYS A 251 9.08 1.28 12.28
CA CYS A 251 8.52 1.18 10.94
C CYS A 251 8.32 2.56 10.29
N THR A 252 7.85 3.54 11.07
CA THR A 252 7.59 4.90 10.57
C THR A 252 8.88 5.53 10.07
N GLU A 253 9.96 5.52 10.86
CA GLU A 253 11.25 6.07 10.42
C GLU A 253 11.81 5.31 9.22
N LYS A 254 11.75 3.97 9.26
CA LYS A 254 12.24 3.13 8.15
C LYS A 254 11.54 3.47 6.83
N TRP A 255 10.22 3.57 6.83
CA TRP A 255 9.42 3.74 5.63
C TRP A 255 9.35 5.19 5.15
N LEU A 256 9.31 6.15 6.07
CA LEU A 256 8.95 7.54 5.78
C LEU A 256 10.05 8.55 6.13
N GLY A 257 11.13 8.10 6.79
CA GLY A 257 12.14 8.96 7.39
C GLY A 257 11.61 9.65 8.64
N ASP A 258 12.24 10.77 9.00
CA ASP A 258 11.78 11.57 10.15
C ASP A 258 10.34 12.05 9.91
N VAL A 259 9.42 11.67 10.80
CA VAL A 259 8.03 12.12 10.86
C VAL A 259 7.79 12.65 12.27
N THR A 260 7.59 13.96 12.35
CA THR A 260 7.46 14.68 13.62
C THR A 260 6.11 14.44 14.30
N ASP A 261 6.00 14.80 15.57
CA ASP A 261 4.80 14.58 16.37
C ASP A 261 3.59 15.42 15.94
N ASP A 262 3.80 16.42 15.09
CA ASP A 262 2.74 17.25 14.50
C ASP A 262 2.64 17.05 12.98
N GLU A 263 2.91 15.81 12.54
CA GLU A 263 2.74 15.37 11.16
C GLU A 263 1.80 14.16 11.06
N ILE A 264 1.00 14.14 9.99
CA ILE A 264 0.32 12.94 9.50
C ILE A 264 0.88 12.63 8.12
N VAL A 265 1.16 11.34 7.88
CA VAL A 265 1.53 10.81 6.57
C VAL A 265 0.51 9.75 6.18
N ILE A 266 0.00 9.83 4.95
CA ILE A 266 -0.92 8.82 4.39
C ILE A 266 -0.21 8.10 3.26
N VAL A 267 -0.18 6.77 3.33
CA VAL A 267 0.35 5.89 2.28
C VAL A 267 -0.81 5.08 1.71
N ASN A 268 -1.12 5.31 0.43
CA ASN A 268 -2.07 4.48 -0.31
C ASN A 268 -1.33 3.29 -0.90
N VAL A 269 -1.79 2.08 -0.58
CA VAL A 269 -1.25 0.82 -1.07
C VAL A 269 -2.31 0.12 -1.91
N ARG A 270 -1.89 -0.34 -3.08
CA ARG A 270 -2.74 -1.02 -4.06
C ARG A 270 -3.05 -2.46 -3.63
N PRO A 271 -4.08 -3.09 -4.21
CA PRO A 271 -4.40 -4.48 -3.93
C PRO A 271 -3.27 -5.49 -4.23
N ASP A 272 -2.31 -5.11 -5.07
CA ASP A 272 -1.13 -5.90 -5.41
C ASP A 272 0.10 -5.60 -4.52
N GLY A 273 -0.08 -4.83 -3.43
CA GLY A 273 0.96 -4.54 -2.42
C GLY A 273 1.90 -3.39 -2.78
N TYR A 274 1.71 -2.77 -3.95
CA TYR A 274 2.51 -1.63 -4.40
C TYR A 274 2.03 -0.33 -3.78
N VAL A 275 2.96 0.52 -3.37
CA VAL A 275 2.67 1.90 -2.96
C VAL A 275 2.17 2.66 -4.18
N GLY A 276 0.98 3.25 -4.07
CA GLY A 276 0.39 4.05 -5.13
C GLY A 276 0.67 5.54 -4.98
N SER A 277 0.53 6.08 -3.77
CA SER A 277 0.85 7.48 -3.48
C SER A 277 1.17 7.70 -2.01
N ILE A 278 1.92 8.77 -1.73
CA ILE A 278 2.30 9.18 -0.37
C ILE A 278 1.99 10.68 -0.22
N GLY A 279 1.20 11.02 0.79
CA GLY A 279 0.89 12.40 1.16
C GLY A 279 1.39 12.70 2.56
N ARG A 280 1.90 13.92 2.79
CA ARG A 280 2.48 14.35 4.07
C ARG A 280 1.98 15.75 4.44
N TRP A 281 1.50 15.91 5.67
CA TRP A 281 0.96 17.15 6.20
C TRP A 281 1.57 17.44 7.56
N GLY A 282 2.22 18.59 7.70
CA GLY A 282 2.75 19.09 8.97
C GLY A 282 1.93 20.25 9.55
N ASN A 283 2.26 20.62 10.79
CA ASN A 283 1.53 21.62 11.57
C ASN A 283 0.03 21.28 11.72
N VAL A 284 -0.28 19.98 11.86
CA VAL A 284 -1.67 19.48 11.85
C VAL A 284 -2.49 20.02 13.03
N GLY A 285 -1.86 20.27 14.17
CA GLY A 285 -2.51 20.79 15.37
C GLY A 285 -3.03 22.22 15.24
N ALA A 286 -2.41 23.04 14.37
CA ALA A 286 -2.74 24.46 14.24
C ALA A 286 -4.05 24.73 13.45
N ASP A 287 -4.35 23.91 12.44
CA ASP A 287 -5.54 24.04 11.58
C ASP A 287 -6.16 22.67 11.26
N ALA A 288 -6.42 21.91 12.33
CA ALA A 288 -6.80 20.51 12.27
C ALA A 288 -8.02 20.22 11.37
N GLU A 289 -9.04 21.08 11.40
CA GLU A 289 -10.24 20.89 10.58
C GLU A 289 -9.93 20.97 9.09
N ASN A 290 -9.22 22.03 8.67
CA ASN A 290 -8.83 22.25 7.29
C ASN A 290 -7.84 21.21 6.79
N VAL A 291 -6.87 20.80 7.61
CA VAL A 291 -5.91 19.76 7.23
C VAL A 291 -6.61 18.42 7.04
N GLY A 292 -7.55 18.07 7.92
CA GLY A 292 -8.41 16.89 7.76
C GLY A 292 -9.19 16.88 6.44
N ARG A 293 -9.73 18.03 6.03
CA ARG A 293 -10.41 18.19 4.74
C ARG A 293 -9.44 18.04 3.56
N LYS A 294 -8.28 18.69 3.60
CA LYS A 294 -7.26 18.61 2.54
C LYS A 294 -6.73 17.19 2.35
N MET A 295 -6.56 16.42 3.43
CA MET A 295 -6.19 15.01 3.36
C MET A 295 -7.25 14.18 2.62
N MET A 296 -8.53 14.44 2.89
CA MET A 296 -9.63 13.78 2.17
C MET A 296 -9.67 14.21 0.70
N GLU A 297 -9.54 15.51 0.39
CA GLU A 297 -9.50 16.01 -0.99
C GLU A 297 -8.36 15.38 -1.81
N TRP A 298 -7.19 15.20 -1.18
CA TRP A 298 -6.05 14.51 -1.81
C TRP A 298 -6.34 13.02 -2.07
N LEU A 299 -7.01 12.33 -1.14
CA LEU A 299 -7.46 10.94 -1.36
C LEU A 299 -8.46 10.87 -2.52
N ASP A 300 -9.45 11.76 -2.53
CA ASP A 300 -10.45 11.86 -3.59
C ASP A 300 -9.81 12.16 -4.95
N GLU A 301 -8.81 13.04 -5.02
CA GLU A 301 -8.05 13.33 -6.24
C GLU A 301 -7.31 12.08 -6.73
N TYR A 302 -6.56 11.40 -5.86
CA TYR A 302 -5.82 10.18 -6.21
C TYR A 302 -6.76 9.09 -6.74
N TYR A 303 -7.75 8.68 -5.94
CA TYR A 303 -8.68 7.61 -6.30
C TYR A 303 -9.63 8.01 -7.44
N GLY A 304 -9.93 9.30 -7.61
CA GLY A 304 -10.80 9.83 -8.67
C GLY A 304 -10.23 9.66 -10.06
N THR A 305 -8.92 9.45 -10.19
CA THR A 305 -8.29 9.18 -11.48
C THR A 305 -8.64 7.79 -12.04
N PHE A 306 -9.06 6.83 -11.20
CA PHE A 306 -9.28 5.45 -11.63
C PHE A 306 -10.45 4.69 -10.97
N LEU A 307 -11.17 5.27 -10.00
CA LEU A 307 -12.35 4.65 -9.40
C LEU A 307 -13.65 5.36 -9.78
N LYS A 308 -14.75 4.61 -9.72
CA LYS A 308 -16.11 5.13 -9.84
C LYS A 308 -16.72 5.32 -8.46
N GLY A 309 -17.27 6.52 -8.24
CA GLY A 309 -18.19 6.79 -7.14
C GLY A 309 -19.53 6.08 -7.32
#